data_AF-A0A0N1NCE9-F1
#
_entry.id   AF-A0A0N1NCE9-F1
#
_cell.length_a   1.000
_cell.length_b   1.000
_cell.length_c   1.000
_cell.angle_alpha   90.00
_cell.angle_beta   90.00
_cell.angle_gamma   90.00
#
_symmetry.space_group_name_H-M   'P 1'
#
loop_
_entity.id
_entity.type
_entity.pdbx_description
1 polymer ?
#
loop_
_entity_poly.entity_id
_entity_poly.type
_entity_poly.pdbx_seq_one_letter_code
_entity_poly.pdbx_strand_id
1 'polypeptide(L)'
;MIRSRWRILPTGKIAVIVLAMLRHDQRLADMAGGNNVSESTVRRWRDELIVLLAAQVPSLDRALKKVARQGGEVVLIDGTLIATQRRTGKTDRRNYSGKHHHHGLHFLALTDERGRPIWISAARPGRTHDNTAARQDHVLAHLRAAGLGALADLGFRGLDNDVLDPVIVTGFHPSRTHKLTPGQKTANRVIAVGRAPVEHGFAHLKNWRILTKLRTDPARATHLLRALLVLTNLEVSR
;
A
#
# COMPACT_ATOMS: atom_id res chain seq x y z
N MET A 1 2.46 18.55 17.23
CA MET A 1 2.70 18.34 18.68
C MET A 1 1.63 17.37 19.19
N ILE A 2 2.02 16.17 19.59
CA ILE A 2 1.09 15.13 20.03
C ILE A 2 0.60 15.48 21.43
N ARG A 3 -0.64 15.97 21.55
CA ARG A 3 -1.21 16.46 22.82
C ARG A 3 -1.94 15.33 23.54
N SER A 4 -1.26 14.67 24.48
CA SER A 4 -1.95 14.02 25.61
C SER A 4 -1.26 14.40 26.91
N ARG A 5 -2.03 14.98 27.84
CA ARG A 5 -1.57 15.70 29.05
C ARG A 5 -0.89 14.83 30.11
N TRP A 6 -0.82 13.50 29.93
CA TRP A 6 -0.24 12.57 30.90
C TRP A 6 0.41 11.39 30.17
N ARG A 7 1.68 11.51 29.80
CA ARG A 7 2.49 10.41 29.25
C ARG A 7 3.50 9.98 30.31
N ILE A 8 3.45 8.72 30.73
CA ILE A 8 4.36 8.15 31.73
C ILE A 8 5.82 8.08 31.24
N LEU A 9 6.03 8.14 29.92
CA LEU A 9 7.35 8.15 29.28
C LEU A 9 7.50 9.35 28.33
N PRO A 10 8.73 9.82 28.10
CA PRO A 10 9.02 10.83 27.09
C PRO A 10 8.55 10.41 25.69
N THR A 11 8.12 11.38 24.87
CA THR A 11 7.58 11.14 23.53
C THR A 11 8.54 10.38 22.62
N GLY A 12 9.85 10.67 22.69
CA GLY A 12 10.85 9.94 21.91
C GLY A 12 10.92 8.45 22.27
N LYS A 13 10.85 8.12 23.56
CA LYS A 13 10.85 6.72 24.02
C LYS A 13 9.57 5.99 23.57
N ILE A 14 8.41 6.65 23.66
CA ILE A 14 7.15 6.10 23.15
C ILE A 14 7.24 5.82 21.64
N ALA A 15 7.81 6.75 20.86
CA ALA A 15 7.98 6.56 19.43
C ALA A 15 8.88 5.35 19.12
N VAL A 16 10.01 5.20 19.81
CA VAL A 16 10.93 4.05 19.64
C VAL A 16 10.23 2.73 19.97
N ILE A 17 9.45 2.67 21.06
CA ILE A 17 8.69 1.48 21.44
C ILE A 17 7.73 1.08 20.31
N VAL A 18 6.93 2.03 19.80
CA VAL A 18 5.97 1.74 18.74
C VAL A 18 6.69 1.38 17.44
N LEU A 19 7.77 2.06 17.07
CA LEU A 19 8.55 1.74 15.88
C LEU A 19 9.14 0.32 15.96
N ALA A 20 9.67 -0.09 17.11
CA ALA A 20 10.16 -1.45 17.31
C ALA A 20 9.06 -2.49 17.10
N MET A 21 7.84 -2.22 17.61
CA MET A 21 6.69 -3.08 17.38
C MET A 21 6.31 -3.18 15.90
N LEU A 22 6.24 -2.05 15.18
CA LEU A 22 5.86 -2.03 13.78
C LEU A 22 6.94 -2.68 12.89
N ARG A 23 8.21 -2.41 13.19
CA ARG A 23 9.35 -2.90 12.41
C ARG A 23 9.57 -4.40 12.60
N HIS A 24 9.39 -4.90 13.82
CA HIS A 24 9.78 -6.26 14.18
C HIS A 24 8.61 -7.19 14.58
N ASP A 25 7.35 -6.73 14.55
CA ASP A 25 6.18 -7.45 15.08
C ASP A 25 6.37 -7.88 16.55
N GLN A 26 7.02 -7.03 17.36
CA GLN A 26 7.25 -7.32 18.79
C GLN A 26 5.93 -7.42 19.54
N ARG A 27 5.85 -8.38 20.48
CA ARG A 27 4.64 -8.59 21.27
C ARG A 27 4.43 -7.40 22.22
N LEU A 28 3.16 -7.08 22.46
CA LEU A 28 2.78 -6.03 23.40
C LEU A 28 3.34 -6.30 24.80
N ALA A 29 3.26 -7.54 25.27
CA ALA A 29 3.77 -7.98 26.57
C ALA A 29 5.27 -7.70 26.73
N ASP A 30 6.07 -8.05 25.72
CA ASP A 30 7.53 -7.89 25.76
C ASP A 30 7.90 -6.40 25.84
N MET A 31 7.24 -5.57 25.03
CA MET A 31 7.46 -4.12 25.05
C MET A 31 6.96 -3.46 26.34
N ALA A 32 5.88 -3.99 26.94
CA ALA A 32 5.31 -3.49 28.18
C ALA A 32 6.23 -3.81 29.38
N GLY A 33 6.62 -5.08 29.54
CA GLY A 33 7.51 -5.54 30.59
C GLY A 33 8.87 -4.84 30.55
N GLY A 34 9.50 -4.76 29.37
CA GLY A 34 10.78 -4.08 29.19
C GLY A 34 10.77 -2.56 29.43
N ASN A 35 9.58 -1.95 29.55
CA ASN A 35 9.42 -0.52 29.80
C ASN A 35 8.66 -0.19 31.09
N ASN A 36 8.39 -1.17 31.94
CA ASN A 36 7.66 -1.03 33.21
C ASN A 36 6.31 -0.29 33.06
N VAL A 37 5.54 -0.67 32.04
CA VAL A 37 4.19 -0.12 31.78
C VAL A 37 3.23 -1.26 31.46
N SER A 38 1.92 -0.99 31.51
CA SER A 38 0.93 -1.99 31.12
C SER A 38 0.85 -2.21 29.61
N GLU A 39 0.47 -3.42 29.18
CA GLU A 39 0.17 -3.72 27.77
C GLU A 39 -0.91 -2.79 27.19
N SER A 40 -1.90 -2.41 28.00
CA SER A 40 -2.95 -1.46 27.61
C SER A 40 -2.38 -0.08 27.28
N THR A 41 -1.35 0.35 28.01
CA THR A 41 -0.66 1.63 27.76
C THR A 41 0.11 1.58 26.44
N VAL A 42 0.88 0.52 26.20
CA VAL A 42 1.62 0.34 24.93
C VAL A 42 0.66 0.25 23.75
N ARG A 43 -0.45 -0.49 23.89
CA ARG A 43 -1.50 -0.59 22.87
C ARG A 43 -2.07 0.79 22.53
N ARG A 44 -2.40 1.59 23.55
CA ARG A 44 -2.91 2.96 23.36
C ARG A 44 -1.91 3.82 22.61
N TRP A 45 -0.62 3.76 22.96
CA TRP A 45 0.42 4.51 22.25
C TRP A 45 0.56 4.10 20.79
N ARG A 46 0.55 2.79 20.51
CA ARG A 46 0.58 2.27 19.15
C ARG A 46 -0.61 2.80 18.34
N ASP A 47 -1.81 2.65 18.88
CA ASP A 47 -3.04 3.03 18.18
C ASP A 47 -3.11 4.55 17.96
N GLU A 48 -2.73 5.36 18.96
CA GLU A 48 -2.62 6.81 18.85
C GLU A 48 -1.60 7.22 17.77
N LEU A 49 -0.40 6.63 17.77
CA LEU A 49 0.63 6.96 16.78
C LEU A 49 0.20 6.56 15.36
N ILE A 50 -0.43 5.39 15.20
CA ILE A 50 -0.96 4.94 13.90
C ILE A 50 -2.00 5.95 13.39
N VAL A 51 -2.94 6.40 14.22
CA VAL A 51 -3.97 7.37 13.81
C VAL A 51 -3.32 8.71 13.42
N LEU A 52 -2.38 9.20 14.22
CA LEU A 52 -1.68 10.47 13.96
C LEU A 52 -0.83 10.43 12.70
N LEU A 53 -0.16 9.32 12.41
CA LEU A 53 0.59 9.13 11.17
C LEU A 53 -0.34 8.96 9.98
N ALA A 54 -1.40 8.17 10.11
CA ALA A 54 -2.36 7.94 9.03
C ALA A 54 -3.05 9.23 8.57
N ALA A 55 -3.28 10.18 9.48
CA ALA A 55 -3.84 11.49 9.18
C ALA A 55 -2.92 12.39 8.34
N GLN A 56 -1.62 12.07 8.24
CA GLN A 56 -0.65 12.84 7.46
C GLN A 56 -0.54 12.39 6.00
N VAL A 57 -1.15 11.25 5.64
CA VAL A 57 -1.11 10.74 4.26
C VAL A 57 -1.86 11.69 3.33
N PRO A 58 -1.26 12.11 2.20
CA PRO A 58 -1.95 12.93 1.21
C PRO A 58 -3.13 12.18 0.59
N SER A 59 -4.17 12.92 0.19
CA SER A 59 -5.17 12.37 -0.75
C SER A 59 -4.50 11.98 -2.07
N LEU A 60 -5.16 11.13 -2.86
CA LEU A 60 -4.68 10.74 -4.18
C LEU A 60 -4.42 11.96 -5.06
N ASP A 61 -5.37 12.90 -5.13
CA ASP A 61 -5.20 14.17 -5.85
C ASP A 61 -3.97 14.96 -5.42
N ARG A 62 -3.73 15.06 -4.10
CA ARG A 62 -2.58 15.81 -3.58
C ARG A 62 -1.27 15.12 -3.91
N ALA A 63 -1.24 13.79 -3.87
CA ALA A 63 -0.07 13.00 -4.26
C ALA A 63 0.24 13.18 -5.75
N LEU A 64 -0.77 13.03 -6.62
CA LEU A 64 -0.61 13.18 -8.07
C LEU A 64 -0.22 14.61 -8.48
N LYS A 65 -0.90 15.63 -7.93
CA LYS A 65 -0.53 17.04 -8.17
C LYS A 65 0.91 17.35 -7.76
N LYS A 66 1.41 16.70 -6.70
CA LYS A 66 2.81 16.85 -6.28
C LYS A 66 3.76 16.27 -7.33
N VAL A 67 3.47 15.09 -7.86
CA VAL A 67 4.26 14.46 -8.93
C VAL A 67 4.28 15.34 -10.19
N ALA A 68 3.10 15.77 -10.66
CA ALA A 68 3.00 16.63 -11.84
C ALA A 68 3.77 17.95 -11.67
N ARG A 69 3.67 18.60 -10.50
CA ARG A 69 4.44 19.81 -10.18
C ARG A 69 5.96 19.59 -10.17
N GLN A 70 6.42 18.38 -9.92
CA GLN A 70 7.83 18.01 -9.92
C GLN A 70 8.32 17.60 -11.31
N GLY A 71 7.47 17.72 -12.35
CA GLY A 71 7.79 17.34 -13.72
C GLY A 71 7.66 15.83 -13.98
N GLY A 72 7.07 15.06 -13.07
CA GLY A 72 6.79 13.65 -13.32
C GLY A 72 5.61 13.50 -14.28
N GLU A 73 5.72 12.55 -15.20
CA GLU A 73 4.68 12.28 -16.22
C GLU A 73 3.95 10.97 -15.96
N VAL A 74 4.60 10.03 -15.26
CA VAL A 74 4.13 8.67 -15.03
C VAL A 74 4.26 8.28 -13.57
N VAL A 75 3.25 7.58 -13.06
CA VAL A 75 3.30 6.86 -11.78
C VAL A 75 3.26 5.34 -12.03
N LEU A 76 3.71 4.56 -11.06
CA LEU A 76 3.60 3.10 -11.12
C LEU A 76 2.48 2.66 -10.19
N ILE A 77 1.62 1.76 -10.64
CA ILE A 77 0.56 1.17 -9.82
C ILE A 77 0.75 -0.35 -9.72
N ASP A 78 0.57 -0.85 -8.51
CA ASP A 78 0.57 -2.27 -8.24
C ASP A 78 -0.37 -2.60 -7.07
N GLY A 79 -0.84 -3.85 -7.07
CA GLY A 79 -1.68 -4.39 -6.01
C GLY A 79 -0.94 -5.48 -5.24
N THR A 80 -1.12 -5.51 -3.92
CA THR A 80 -0.58 -6.60 -3.10
C THR A 80 -1.62 -7.14 -2.14
N LEU A 81 -1.42 -8.39 -1.76
CA LEU A 81 -2.14 -9.05 -0.70
C LEU A 81 -1.24 -9.17 0.54
N ILE A 82 -1.77 -8.81 1.71
CA ILE A 82 -1.16 -9.15 2.99
C ILE A 82 -1.94 -10.30 3.62
N ALA A 83 -1.23 -11.36 3.98
CA ALA A 83 -1.82 -12.50 4.66
C ALA A 83 -2.45 -12.07 5.99
N THR A 84 -3.63 -12.62 6.28
CA THR A 84 -4.26 -12.47 7.59
C THR A 84 -4.42 -13.84 8.23
N GLN A 85 -4.59 -13.87 9.56
CA GLN A 85 -5.18 -15.05 10.17
C GLN A 85 -6.59 -15.27 9.61
N ARG A 86 -6.96 -16.54 9.42
CA ARG A 86 -8.34 -16.91 9.08
C ARG A 86 -9.25 -16.41 10.19
N ARG A 87 -10.27 -15.62 9.84
CA ARG A 87 -11.23 -15.11 10.82
C ARG A 87 -12.39 -16.08 10.94
N THR A 88 -13.07 -16.04 12.06
CA THR A 88 -14.34 -16.76 12.22
C THR A 88 -15.48 -15.95 11.58
N GLY A 89 -16.50 -16.66 11.09
CA GLY A 89 -17.73 -16.04 10.56
C GLY A 89 -17.84 -15.96 9.03
N LYS A 90 -19.04 -15.60 8.56
CA LYS A 90 -19.43 -15.62 7.13
C LYS A 90 -18.62 -14.64 6.25
N THR A 91 -18.10 -13.56 6.82
CA THR A 91 -17.31 -12.54 6.12
C THR A 91 -15.90 -13.02 5.76
N ASP A 92 -15.41 -14.08 6.40
CA ASP A 92 -14.05 -14.60 6.20
C ASP A 92 -13.81 -15.15 4.79
N ARG A 93 -14.84 -15.73 4.16
CA ARG A 93 -14.78 -16.19 2.76
C ARG A 93 -14.41 -15.06 1.79
N ARG A 94 -14.78 -13.81 2.09
CA ARG A 94 -14.44 -12.66 1.24
C ARG A 94 -12.96 -12.32 1.30
N ASN A 95 -12.28 -12.71 2.39
CA ASN A 95 -10.85 -12.48 2.55
C ASN A 95 -9.99 -13.53 1.85
N TYR A 96 -10.56 -14.66 1.44
CA TYR A 96 -9.83 -15.68 0.70
C TYR A 96 -9.49 -15.18 -0.71
N SER A 97 -8.20 -15.15 -1.04
CA SER A 97 -7.73 -14.83 -2.38
C SER A 97 -7.52 -16.10 -3.19
N GLY A 98 -8.25 -16.23 -4.30
CA GLY A 98 -8.03 -17.34 -5.24
C GLY A 98 -6.64 -17.32 -5.86
N LYS A 99 -6.09 -16.13 -6.16
CA LYS A 99 -4.75 -15.94 -6.75
C LYS A 99 -3.63 -16.42 -5.83
N HIS A 100 -3.77 -16.20 -4.52
CA HIS A 100 -2.70 -16.47 -3.56
C HIS A 100 -2.99 -17.69 -2.66
N HIS A 101 -4.14 -18.34 -2.81
CA HIS A 101 -4.57 -19.50 -2.02
C HIS A 101 -4.52 -19.29 -0.49
N HIS A 102 -4.70 -18.06 -0.02
CA HIS A 102 -4.75 -17.74 1.40
C HIS A 102 -5.70 -16.59 1.74
N HIS A 103 -6.07 -16.46 3.01
CA HIS A 103 -6.83 -15.31 3.50
C HIS A 103 -5.94 -14.09 3.63
N GLY A 104 -6.44 -12.93 3.23
CA GLY A 104 -5.68 -11.70 3.30
C GLY A 104 -6.51 -10.45 3.09
N LEU A 105 -5.83 -9.31 3.20
CA LEU A 105 -6.34 -8.00 2.83
C LEU A 105 -5.56 -7.49 1.62
N HIS A 106 -6.30 -7.07 0.61
CA HIS A 106 -5.78 -6.53 -0.64
C HIS A 106 -5.75 -5.00 -0.57
N PHE A 107 -4.71 -4.39 -1.13
CA PHE A 107 -4.65 -2.95 -1.32
C PHE A 107 -3.78 -2.61 -2.53
N LEU A 108 -3.99 -1.40 -3.05
CA LEU A 108 -3.20 -0.81 -4.11
C LEU A 108 -2.23 0.21 -3.50
N ALA A 109 -1.08 0.37 -4.13
CA ALA A 109 -0.21 1.50 -3.90
C ALA A 109 0.20 2.13 -5.23
N LEU A 110 0.40 3.44 -5.19
CA LEU A 110 1.06 4.16 -6.26
C LEU A 110 2.46 4.53 -5.79
N THR A 111 3.43 4.42 -6.69
CA THR A 111 4.78 4.95 -6.51
C THR A 111 5.09 5.98 -7.59
N ASP A 112 6.10 6.81 -7.34
CA ASP A 112 6.75 7.53 -8.44
C ASP A 112 7.58 6.57 -9.32
N GLU A 113 8.15 7.11 -10.38
CA GLU A 113 9.04 6.38 -11.32
C GLU A 113 10.28 5.76 -10.65
N ARG A 114 10.68 6.23 -9.46
CA ARG A 114 11.81 5.72 -8.69
C ARG A 114 11.40 4.65 -7.68
N GLY A 115 10.12 4.28 -7.65
CA GLY A 115 9.61 3.29 -6.72
C GLY A 115 9.29 3.84 -5.34
N ARG A 116 9.31 5.16 -5.12
CA ARG A 116 8.95 5.74 -3.81
C ARG A 116 7.43 5.75 -3.64
N PRO A 117 6.87 5.12 -2.61
CA PRO A 117 5.42 5.10 -2.40
C PRO A 117 4.84 6.51 -2.18
N ILE A 118 3.86 6.91 -2.98
CA ILE A 118 3.22 8.22 -2.91
C ILE A 118 1.79 8.16 -2.35
N TRP A 119 1.12 7.01 -2.49
CA TRP A 119 -0.26 6.81 -2.03
C TRP A 119 -0.56 5.33 -1.81
N ILE A 120 -1.47 5.02 -0.88
CA ILE A 120 -1.99 3.68 -0.61
C ILE A 120 -3.51 3.73 -0.47
N SER A 121 -4.20 2.76 -1.08
CA SER A 121 -5.65 2.61 -1.00
C SER A 121 -6.13 2.17 0.38
N ALA A 122 -7.46 2.18 0.57
CA ALA A 122 -8.05 1.42 1.67
C ALA A 122 -7.74 -0.09 1.52
N ALA A 123 -7.62 -0.78 2.66
CA ALA A 123 -7.51 -2.23 2.70
C ALA A 123 -8.88 -2.87 2.41
N ARG A 124 -8.90 -3.86 1.53
CA ARG A 124 -10.08 -4.54 1.01
C ARG A 124 -10.02 -6.05 1.26
N PRO A 125 -11.13 -6.77 1.15
CA PRO A 125 -11.11 -8.23 1.25
C PRO A 125 -10.18 -8.84 0.18
N GLY A 126 -9.41 -9.87 0.55
CA GLY A 126 -8.38 -10.47 -0.31
C GLY A 126 -8.84 -11.04 -1.66
N ARG A 127 -10.14 -11.28 -1.85
CA ARG A 127 -10.69 -11.66 -3.17
C ARG A 127 -10.78 -10.50 -4.17
N THR A 128 -10.59 -9.27 -3.72
CA THR A 128 -10.80 -8.08 -4.56
C THR A 128 -9.76 -8.05 -5.66
N HIS A 129 -10.21 -7.91 -6.91
CA HIS A 129 -9.33 -7.74 -8.06
C HIS A 129 -8.77 -6.31 -8.12
N ASP A 130 -7.57 -6.16 -8.66
CA ASP A 130 -6.88 -4.87 -8.81
C ASP A 130 -7.76 -3.83 -9.52
N ASN A 131 -8.36 -4.21 -10.67
CA ASN A 131 -9.35 -3.39 -11.38
C ASN A 131 -10.52 -2.93 -10.51
N THR A 132 -11.09 -3.82 -9.70
CA THR A 132 -12.23 -3.47 -8.84
C THR A 132 -11.80 -2.48 -7.76
N ALA A 133 -10.62 -2.68 -7.15
CA ALA A 133 -10.07 -1.76 -6.17
C ALA A 133 -9.80 -0.37 -6.80
N ALA A 134 -9.17 -0.33 -7.98
CA ALA A 134 -8.84 0.90 -8.69
C ALA A 134 -10.09 1.69 -9.11
N ARG A 135 -11.16 0.99 -9.53
CA ARG A 135 -12.46 1.62 -9.85
C ARG A 135 -13.12 2.23 -8.61
N GLN A 136 -13.06 1.55 -7.45
CA GLN A 136 -13.61 2.07 -6.21
C GLN A 136 -12.88 3.32 -5.70
N ASP A 137 -11.57 3.43 -5.97
CA ASP A 137 -10.77 4.61 -5.64
C ASP A 137 -10.72 5.65 -6.78
N HIS A 138 -11.50 5.45 -7.86
CA HIS A 138 -11.55 6.34 -9.03
C HIS A 138 -10.16 6.68 -9.62
N VAL A 139 -9.20 5.75 -9.56
CA VAL A 139 -7.80 6.00 -9.90
C VAL A 139 -7.63 6.58 -11.30
N LEU A 140 -8.33 6.03 -12.30
CA LEU A 140 -8.29 6.51 -13.69
C LEU A 140 -8.73 7.98 -13.80
N ALA A 141 -9.81 8.36 -13.10
CA ALA A 141 -10.32 9.73 -13.14
C ALA A 141 -9.32 10.71 -12.51
N HIS A 142 -8.71 10.33 -11.39
CA HIS A 142 -7.69 11.14 -10.72
C HIS A 142 -6.42 11.31 -11.58
N LEU A 143 -5.98 10.26 -12.28
CA LEU A 143 -4.84 10.32 -13.19
C LEU A 143 -5.10 11.24 -14.39
N ARG A 144 -6.28 11.11 -15.04
CA ARG A 144 -6.72 12.02 -16.11
C ARG A 144 -6.75 13.48 -15.65
N ALA A 145 -7.36 13.74 -14.50
CA ALA A 145 -7.44 15.09 -13.94
C ALA A 145 -6.06 15.68 -13.59
N ALA A 146 -5.08 14.83 -13.28
CA ALA A 146 -3.71 15.24 -13.01
C ALA A 146 -2.83 15.34 -14.27
N GLY A 147 -3.29 14.86 -15.43
CA GLY A 147 -2.48 14.76 -16.65
C GLY A 147 -1.31 13.77 -16.52
N LEU A 148 -1.47 12.70 -15.73
CA LEU A 148 -0.42 11.71 -15.49
C LEU A 148 -0.80 10.36 -16.07
N GLY A 149 0.15 9.68 -16.71
CA GLY A 149 0.04 8.27 -17.07
C GLY A 149 0.31 7.34 -15.89
N ALA A 150 -0.08 6.07 -16.00
CA ALA A 150 0.31 5.04 -15.05
C ALA A 150 0.74 3.74 -15.74
N LEU A 151 1.90 3.21 -15.31
CA LEU A 151 2.35 1.87 -15.69
C LEU A 151 1.83 0.82 -14.71
N ALA A 152 1.14 -0.18 -15.24
CA ALA A 152 0.40 -1.16 -14.47
C ALA A 152 0.65 -2.60 -14.94
N ASP A 153 0.43 -3.58 -14.06
CA ASP A 153 0.47 -5.00 -14.45
C ASP A 153 -0.76 -5.40 -15.29
N LEU A 154 -0.77 -6.65 -15.75
CA LEU A 154 -1.89 -7.19 -16.52
C LEU A 154 -3.20 -7.30 -15.71
N GLY A 155 -3.14 -7.24 -14.38
CA GLY A 155 -4.31 -7.20 -13.49
C GLY A 155 -5.13 -5.91 -13.61
N PHE A 156 -4.55 -4.85 -14.19
CA PHE A 156 -5.23 -3.59 -14.49
C PHE A 156 -5.77 -3.50 -15.92
N ARG A 157 -5.64 -4.56 -16.73
CA ARG A 157 -6.15 -4.56 -18.10
C ARG A 157 -7.67 -4.34 -18.10
N GLY A 158 -8.14 -3.38 -18.90
CA GLY A 158 -9.56 -2.99 -18.95
C GLY A 158 -9.99 -2.04 -17.83
N LEU A 159 -9.05 -1.50 -17.04
CA LEU A 159 -9.32 -0.33 -16.20
C LEU A 159 -9.57 0.91 -17.07
N ASP A 160 -8.72 1.09 -18.08
CA ASP A 160 -8.84 2.10 -19.11
C ASP A 160 -9.19 1.44 -20.44
N ASN A 161 -10.22 1.97 -21.10
CA ASN A 161 -10.71 1.47 -22.38
C ASN A 161 -10.56 2.53 -23.49
N ASP A 162 -9.98 3.69 -23.18
CA ASP A 162 -9.64 4.68 -24.20
C ASP A 162 -8.41 4.19 -24.99
N VAL A 163 -8.61 3.98 -26.29
CA VAL A 163 -7.57 3.47 -27.19
C VAL A 163 -6.76 4.61 -27.80
N LEU A 164 -7.34 5.82 -27.88
CA LEU A 164 -6.72 6.97 -28.52
C LEU A 164 -5.85 7.74 -27.54
N ASP A 165 -6.25 7.83 -26.29
CA ASP A 165 -5.51 8.50 -25.22
C ASP A 165 -5.48 7.64 -23.92
N PRO A 166 -4.74 6.51 -23.93
CA PRO A 166 -4.66 5.62 -22.79
C PRO A 166 -3.82 6.25 -21.66
N VAL A 167 -4.45 6.38 -20.49
CA VAL A 167 -3.78 6.81 -19.26
C VAL A 167 -3.19 5.63 -18.51
N ILE A 168 -3.83 4.46 -18.54
CA ILE A 168 -3.31 3.24 -17.92
C ILE A 168 -2.64 2.38 -18.98
N VAL A 169 -1.32 2.24 -18.88
CA VAL A 169 -0.52 1.44 -19.80
C VAL A 169 -0.21 0.08 -19.15
N THR A 170 -0.71 -0.99 -19.77
CA THR A 170 -0.44 -2.38 -19.39
C THR A 170 0.27 -3.14 -20.52
N GLY A 171 0.93 -4.24 -20.19
CA GLY A 171 1.49 -5.14 -21.21
C GLY A 171 0.43 -5.80 -22.10
N PHE A 172 0.89 -6.37 -23.21
CA PHE A 172 0.13 -7.26 -24.07
C PHE A 172 0.06 -8.67 -23.47
N HIS A 173 -1.11 -9.31 -23.53
CA HIS A 173 -1.33 -10.66 -23.00
C HIS A 173 -1.64 -11.64 -24.15
N PRO A 174 -0.92 -12.77 -24.28
CA PRO A 174 -1.20 -13.79 -25.29
C PRO A 174 -2.53 -14.52 -24.97
N SER A 175 -3.31 -14.88 -25.98
CA SER A 175 -4.45 -15.77 -25.79
C SER A 175 -4.18 -17.13 -26.45
N ARG A 176 -5.07 -18.11 -26.20
CA ARG A 176 -5.02 -19.43 -26.85
C ARG A 176 -5.01 -19.33 -28.37
N THR A 177 -5.62 -18.28 -28.92
CA THR A 177 -5.76 -18.02 -30.36
C THR A 177 -4.80 -16.94 -30.88
N HIS A 178 -4.15 -16.17 -30.00
CA HIS A 178 -3.33 -15.04 -30.39
C HIS A 178 -1.99 -15.04 -29.67
N LYS A 179 -0.91 -15.33 -30.41
CA LYS A 179 0.47 -15.22 -29.90
C LYS A 179 0.96 -13.78 -29.97
N LEU A 180 1.84 -13.40 -29.04
CA LEU A 180 2.45 -12.06 -29.06
C LEU A 180 3.39 -11.91 -30.26
N THR A 181 3.25 -10.80 -30.98
CA THR A 181 4.20 -10.41 -32.02
C THR A 181 5.57 -10.05 -31.42
N PRO A 182 6.67 -10.07 -32.18
CA PRO A 182 7.97 -9.59 -31.70
C PRO A 182 7.92 -8.18 -31.11
N GLY A 183 7.20 -7.26 -31.76
CA GLY A 183 7.01 -5.89 -31.26
C GLY A 183 6.28 -5.84 -29.91
N GLN A 184 5.21 -6.63 -29.74
CA GLN A 184 4.50 -6.73 -28.46
C GLN A 184 5.38 -7.30 -27.35
N LYS A 185 6.26 -8.27 -27.66
CA LYS A 185 7.23 -8.79 -26.69
C LYS A 185 8.25 -7.73 -26.28
N THR A 186 8.74 -6.93 -27.23
CA THR A 186 9.64 -5.81 -26.94
C THR A 186 8.95 -4.76 -26.07
N ALA A 187 7.72 -4.37 -26.40
CA ALA A 187 6.93 -3.44 -25.58
C ALA A 187 6.72 -3.98 -24.16
N ASN A 188 6.38 -5.26 -24.00
CA ASN A 188 6.27 -5.90 -22.69
C ASN A 188 7.56 -5.84 -21.88
N ARG A 189 8.73 -5.99 -22.54
CA ARG A 189 10.02 -5.85 -21.88
C ARG A 189 10.26 -4.43 -21.38
N VAL A 190 9.94 -3.42 -22.18
CA VAL A 190 10.05 -2.01 -21.78
C VAL A 190 9.13 -1.70 -20.60
N ILE A 191 7.86 -2.15 -20.66
CA ILE A 191 6.91 -1.98 -19.56
C ILE A 191 7.40 -2.69 -18.29
N ALA A 192 7.92 -3.92 -18.40
CA ALA A 192 8.47 -4.64 -17.25
C ALA A 192 9.65 -3.89 -16.61
N VAL A 193 10.57 -3.36 -17.42
CA VAL A 193 11.70 -2.55 -16.93
C VAL A 193 11.21 -1.27 -16.26
N GLY A 194 10.29 -0.54 -16.87
CA GLY A 194 9.72 0.69 -16.29
C GLY A 194 8.93 0.45 -15.00
N ARG A 195 8.39 -0.76 -14.81
CA ARG A 195 7.67 -1.16 -13.59
C ARG A 195 8.57 -1.69 -12.49
N ALA A 196 9.78 -2.17 -12.78
CA ALA A 196 10.67 -2.75 -11.76
C ALA A 196 10.85 -1.89 -10.48
N PRO A 197 10.86 -0.54 -10.53
CA PRO A 197 10.92 0.28 -9.32
C PRO A 197 9.73 0.10 -8.37
N VAL A 198 8.52 -0.22 -8.86
CA VAL A 198 7.34 -0.42 -8.00
C VAL A 198 7.55 -1.56 -7.02
N GLU A 199 8.23 -2.62 -7.45
CA GLU A 199 8.54 -3.78 -6.62
C GLU A 199 9.43 -3.40 -5.43
N HIS A 200 10.38 -2.48 -5.64
CA HIS A 200 11.21 -1.93 -4.58
C HIS A 200 10.37 -1.15 -3.55
N GLY A 201 9.44 -0.31 -4.02
CA GLY A 201 8.51 0.41 -3.15
C GLY A 201 7.69 -0.52 -2.26
N PHE A 202 7.17 -1.61 -2.83
CA PHE A 202 6.46 -2.64 -2.07
C PHE A 202 7.39 -3.45 -1.16
N ALA A 203 8.64 -3.69 -1.54
CA ALA A 203 9.63 -4.34 -0.68
C ALA A 203 9.93 -3.50 0.56
N HIS A 204 10.12 -2.18 0.41
CA HIS A 204 10.29 -1.26 1.55
C HIS A 204 9.09 -1.30 2.49
N LEU A 205 7.86 -1.34 1.95
CA LEU A 205 6.66 -1.47 2.76
C LEU A 205 6.60 -2.84 3.47
N LYS A 206 6.99 -3.92 2.79
CA LYS A 206 7.00 -5.30 3.34
C LYS A 206 8.12 -5.55 4.35
N ASN A 207 9.13 -4.69 4.42
CA ASN A 207 10.16 -4.74 5.47
C ASN A 207 9.60 -4.44 6.87
N TRP A 208 8.41 -3.83 6.97
CA TRP A 208 7.69 -3.69 8.22
C TRP A 208 7.04 -5.03 8.61
N ARG A 209 7.66 -5.77 9.54
CA ARG A 209 7.25 -7.15 9.89
C ARG A 209 5.83 -7.26 10.46
N ILE A 210 5.25 -6.15 10.93
CA ILE A 210 3.81 -6.10 11.29
C ILE A 210 2.90 -6.50 10.11
N LEU A 211 3.36 -6.34 8.86
CA LEU A 211 2.65 -6.74 7.65
C LEU A 211 2.86 -8.21 7.26
N THR A 212 3.73 -8.96 7.93
CA THR A 212 3.93 -10.39 7.62
C THR A 212 2.64 -11.18 7.82
N LYS A 213 1.87 -10.87 8.87
CA LYS A 213 0.56 -11.47 9.10
C LYS A 213 -0.36 -10.55 9.91
N LEU A 214 -1.34 -9.95 9.24
CA LEU A 214 -2.27 -9.03 9.90
C LEU A 214 -3.29 -9.77 10.76
N ARG A 215 -3.51 -9.21 11.95
CA ARG A 215 -4.45 -9.71 12.98
C ARG A 215 -5.58 -8.70 13.26
N THR A 216 -5.79 -7.73 12.36
CA THR A 216 -6.66 -6.57 12.58
C THR A 216 -7.66 -6.38 11.45
N ASP A 217 -8.79 -5.71 11.69
CA ASP A 217 -9.83 -5.48 10.68
C ASP A 217 -9.41 -4.54 9.54
N PRO A 218 -10.12 -4.55 8.38
CA PRO A 218 -9.73 -3.74 7.23
C PRO A 218 -9.61 -2.24 7.52
N ALA A 219 -10.44 -1.68 8.41
CA ALA A 219 -10.37 -0.26 8.75
C ALA A 219 -9.10 0.05 9.55
N ARG A 220 -8.78 -0.78 10.55
CA ARG A 220 -7.49 -0.67 11.28
C ARG A 220 -6.28 -0.97 10.40
N ALA A 221 -6.38 -1.92 9.47
CA ALA A 221 -5.33 -2.21 8.50
C ALA A 221 -5.08 -1.01 7.57
N THR A 222 -6.13 -0.30 7.16
CA THR A 222 -6.00 0.93 6.36
C THR A 222 -5.22 2.01 7.10
N HIS A 223 -5.53 2.27 8.37
CA HIS A 223 -4.76 3.22 9.17
C HIS A 223 -3.31 2.78 9.35
N LEU A 224 -3.06 1.50 9.60
CA LEU A 224 -1.72 0.95 9.68
C LEU A 224 -0.94 1.16 8.38
N LEU A 225 -1.50 0.78 7.23
CA LEU A 225 -0.86 0.95 5.92
C LEU A 225 -0.52 2.43 5.64
N ARG A 226 -1.44 3.34 5.94
CA ARG A 226 -1.22 4.79 5.82
C ARG A 226 -0.11 5.28 6.75
N ALA A 227 -0.08 4.81 8.00
CA ALA A 227 1.01 5.13 8.92
C ALA A 227 2.38 4.64 8.39
N LEU A 228 2.42 3.42 7.86
CA LEU A 228 3.64 2.83 7.30
C LEU A 228 4.09 3.52 6.01
N LEU A 229 3.16 4.07 5.20
CA LEU A 229 3.51 4.93 4.06
C LEU A 229 4.31 6.16 4.54
N VAL A 230 3.83 6.83 5.59
CA VAL A 230 4.53 7.99 6.17
C VAL A 230 5.90 7.59 6.70
N LEU A 231 5.98 6.51 7.48
CA LEU A 231 7.25 6.04 8.04
C LEU A 231 8.25 5.61 6.96
N THR A 232 7.81 4.87 5.95
CA THR A 232 8.66 4.48 4.81
C THR A 232 9.21 5.71 4.09
N ASN A 233 8.39 6.73 3.85
CA ASN A 233 8.84 7.96 3.20
C ASN A 233 9.83 8.76 4.07
N LEU A 234 9.72 8.70 5.39
CA LEU A 234 10.69 9.30 6.31
C LEU A 234 12.03 8.54 6.32
N GLU A 235 12.02 7.23 6.10
CA GLU A 235 13.25 6.42 6.00
C GLU A 235 13.97 6.67 4.67
N VAL A 236 13.24 6.74 3.56
CA VAL A 236 13.80 6.94 2.21
C VAL A 236 14.26 8.37 1.95
N SER A 237 13.78 9.35 2.74
CA SER A 237 14.19 10.75 2.64
C SER A 237 15.42 11.11 3.49
N ARG A 238 16.01 10.14 4.19
CA ARG A 238 17.29 10.27 4.92
C ARG A 238 18.43 9.79 4.06
#